data_AF-A0A1S5Y0L5-F1
#
_entry.id   AF-A0A1S5Y0L5-F1
#
_cell.length_a   1.000
_cell.length_b   1.000
_cell.length_c   1.000
_cell.angle_alpha   90.00
_cell.angle_beta   90.00
_cell.angle_gamma   90.00
#
_symmetry.space_group_name_H-M   'P 1'
#
loop_
_entity.id
_entity.type
_entity.pdbx_description
1 polymer ?
#
loop_
_entity_poly.entity_id
_entity_poly.type
_entity_poly.pdbx_seq_one_letter_code
_entity_poly.pdbx_strand_id
1 'polypeptide(L)'
;MLRVNFHAGKGDSPTLILAAFVRFCADGSLRGPDNYLFARCIEGLWQVGGRAHRELDCEGPVRVRITSRLGEAPINHGPFQRLRTINGILHGDDYCLHVHMPGRTEGDAAHCHEIAFIT
;
A
#
# COMPACT_ATOMS: atom_id res chain seq x y z
N MET A 1 -8.73 -13.34 -2.24
CA MET A 1 -8.43 -12.82 -0.89
C MET A 1 -6.98 -12.39 -0.87
N LEU A 2 -6.75 -11.14 -0.51
CA LEU A 2 -5.46 -10.46 -0.59
C LEU A 2 -4.65 -10.74 0.68
N ARG A 3 -3.35 -11.00 0.51
CA ARG A 3 -2.40 -11.30 1.60
C ARG A 3 -1.31 -10.23 1.59
N VAL A 4 -1.34 -9.30 2.54
CA VAL A 4 -0.32 -8.23 2.67
C VAL A 4 0.59 -8.54 3.83
N ASN A 5 1.87 -8.75 3.56
CA ASN A 5 2.90 -8.93 4.59
C ASN A 5 3.62 -7.60 4.84
N PHE A 6 3.80 -7.24 6.11
CA PHE A 6 4.54 -6.05 6.53
C PHE A 6 5.85 -6.45 7.20
N HIS A 7 6.95 -5.83 6.78
CA HIS A 7 8.31 -6.16 7.24
C HIS A 7 8.92 -4.99 8.01
N ALA A 8 9.39 -5.29 9.23
CA ALA A 8 10.10 -4.31 10.06
C ALA A 8 11.59 -4.20 9.66
N GLY A 9 12.21 -5.33 9.29
CA GLY A 9 13.60 -5.43 8.88
C GLY A 9 13.99 -6.86 8.50
N LYS A 10 15.26 -7.04 8.11
CA LYS A 10 15.80 -8.34 7.69
C LYS A 10 15.83 -9.30 8.88
N GLY A 11 15.13 -10.45 8.76
CA GLY A 11 15.10 -11.50 9.77
C GLY A 11 13.92 -11.43 10.75
N ASP A 12 13.08 -10.40 10.65
CA ASP A 12 11.88 -10.27 11.46
C ASP A 12 10.70 -11.05 10.88
N SER A 13 9.87 -11.63 11.76
CA SER A 13 8.58 -12.20 11.35
C SER A 13 7.67 -11.10 10.80
N PRO A 14 7.10 -11.27 9.60
CA PRO A 14 6.19 -10.28 9.04
C PRO A 14 4.85 -10.25 9.77
N THR A 15 4.21 -9.08 9.76
CA THR A 15 2.81 -8.95 10.17
C THR A 15 1.92 -9.16 8.94
N LEU A 16 1.06 -10.18 8.97
CA LEU A 16 0.16 -10.50 7.87
C LEU A 16 -1.22 -9.86 8.07
N ILE A 17 -1.73 -9.21 7.02
CA ILE A 17 -3.13 -8.77 6.90
C ILE A 17 -3.82 -9.56 5.80
N LEU A 18 -5.04 -10.02 6.09
CA LEU A 18 -5.94 -10.67 5.15
C LEU A 18 -7.14 -9.78 4.89
N ALA A 19 -7.42 -9.48 3.62
CA ALA A 19 -8.56 -8.63 3.27
C ALA A 19 -9.10 -8.95 1.87
N ALA A 20 -10.33 -8.56 1.57
CA ALA A 20 -10.86 -8.59 0.20
C ALA A 20 -10.14 -7.57 -0.69
N PHE A 21 -9.84 -6.40 -0.14
CA PHE A 21 -9.04 -5.34 -0.74
C PHE A 21 -8.41 -4.50 0.37
N VAL A 22 -7.40 -3.71 0.03
CA VAL A 22 -6.85 -2.69 0.92
C VAL A 22 -6.73 -1.35 0.19
N ARG A 23 -6.84 -0.24 0.91
CA ARG A 23 -6.74 1.12 0.40
C ARG A 23 -5.74 1.92 1.24
N PHE A 24 -4.72 2.43 0.59
CA PHE A 24 -3.76 3.37 1.15
C PHE A 24 -4.26 4.77 0.85
N CYS A 25 -4.60 5.51 1.89
CA CYS A 25 -5.23 6.82 1.79
C CYS A 25 -4.21 7.95 2.03
N ALA A 26 -4.45 9.11 1.42
CA ALA A 26 -3.55 10.26 1.54
C ALA A 26 -3.44 10.86 2.95
N ASP A 27 -4.32 10.48 3.89
CA ASP A 27 -4.21 10.79 5.31
C ASP A 27 -3.23 9.86 6.07
N GLY A 28 -2.53 8.97 5.34
CA GLY A 28 -1.62 7.98 5.90
C GLY A 28 -2.32 6.78 6.50
N SER A 29 -3.62 6.59 6.30
CA SER A 29 -4.30 5.38 6.76
C SER A 29 -4.24 4.25 5.74
N LEU A 30 -4.15 3.02 6.24
CA LEU A 30 -4.40 1.80 5.48
C LEU A 30 -5.73 1.21 5.93
N ARG A 31 -6.67 1.09 4.99
CA ARG A 31 -8.04 0.68 5.30
C ARG A 31 -8.51 -0.51 4.47
N GLY A 32 -9.37 -1.32 5.06
CA GLY A 32 -10.02 -2.46 4.43
C GLY A 32 -11.48 -2.23 4.05
N PRO A 33 -12.23 -3.34 3.90
CA PRO A 33 -13.69 -3.33 3.87
C PRO A 33 -14.28 -2.57 5.07
N ASP A 34 -15.47 -2.00 4.88
CA ASP A 34 -16.18 -1.21 5.89
C ASP A 34 -15.36 -0.06 6.48
N ASN A 35 -14.36 0.40 5.73
CA ASN A 35 -13.43 1.46 6.16
C ASN A 35 -12.64 1.10 7.42
N TYR A 36 -12.51 -0.19 7.73
CA TYR A 36 -11.75 -0.69 8.88
C TYR A 36 -10.28 -0.27 8.79
N LEU A 37 -9.74 0.31 9.86
CA LEU A 37 -8.37 0.79 9.90
C LEU A 37 -7.41 -0.35 10.25
N PHE A 38 -6.59 -0.77 9.30
CA PHE A 38 -5.56 -1.79 9.52
C PHE A 38 -4.25 -1.20 10.07
N ALA A 39 -3.85 -0.04 9.57
CA ALA A 39 -2.57 0.59 9.91
C ALA A 39 -2.58 2.10 9.70
N ARG A 40 -1.61 2.78 10.31
CA ARG A 40 -1.28 4.19 10.03
C ARG A 40 0.17 4.32 9.61
N CYS A 41 0.44 5.22 8.68
CA CYS A 41 1.77 5.64 8.32
C CYS A 41 2.19 6.80 9.22
N ILE A 42 3.25 6.62 9.99
CA ILE A 42 3.83 7.63 10.88
C ILE A 42 5.32 7.70 10.56
N GLU A 43 5.81 8.90 10.23
CA GLU A 43 7.23 9.14 9.88
C GLU A 43 7.74 8.20 8.76
N GLY A 44 6.89 7.92 7.76
CA GLY A 44 7.20 7.03 6.64
C GLY A 44 7.12 5.53 6.95
N LEU A 45 6.75 5.14 8.18
CA LEU A 45 6.65 3.75 8.63
C LEU A 45 5.21 3.33 8.87
N TRP A 46 4.85 2.12 8.44
CA TRP A 46 3.53 1.54 8.71
C TRP A 46 3.47 0.98 10.12
N GLN A 47 2.61 1.55 10.96
CA GLN A 47 2.28 1.05 12.29
C GLN A 47 1.16 0.01 12.19
N VAL A 48 1.52 -1.26 12.31
CA VAL A 48 0.59 -2.40 12.24
C VAL A 48 0.68 -3.17 13.54
N GLY A 49 -0.45 -3.33 14.25
CA GLY A 49 -0.47 -4.09 15.51
C GLY A 49 0.52 -3.60 16.58
N GLY A 50 0.84 -2.30 16.59
CA GLY A 50 1.81 -1.70 17.53
C GLY A 50 3.28 -1.82 17.12
N ARG A 51 3.57 -2.33 15.92
CA ARG A 51 4.92 -2.47 15.37
C ARG A 51 5.12 -1.58 14.13
N ALA A 52 6.30 -1.00 14.01
CA ALA A 52 6.70 -0.20 12.85
C ALA A 52 7.26 -1.08 11.73
N HIS A 53 6.80 -0.86 10.50
CA HIS A 53 7.18 -1.60 9.31
C HIS A 53 7.64 -0.68 8.18
N ARG A 54 8.75 -1.04 7.53
CA ARG A 54 9.37 -0.25 6.44
C ARG A 54 8.87 -0.65 5.08
N GLU A 55 8.59 -1.93 4.89
CA GLU A 55 8.24 -2.50 3.61
C GLU A 55 6.97 -3.32 3.75
N LEU A 56 6.31 -3.51 2.61
CA LEU A 56 5.23 -4.46 2.48
C LEU A 56 5.42 -5.24 1.19
N ASP A 57 4.95 -6.48 1.19
CA ASP A 57 4.74 -7.26 -0.02
C ASP A 57 3.34 -7.84 -0.05
N CYS A 58 2.89 -8.15 -1.27
CA CYS A 58 1.65 -8.85 -1.50
C CYS A 58 1.85 -9.82 -2.66
N GLU A 59 1.35 -11.04 -2.50
CA GLU A 59 1.44 -12.13 -3.49
C GLU A 59 0.07 -12.44 -4.12
N GLY A 60 0.12 -12.97 -5.34
CA GLY A 60 -1.04 -13.38 -6.15
C GLY A 60 -1.32 -12.40 -7.27
N PRO A 61 -2.28 -12.67 -8.17
CA PRO A 61 -2.71 -11.67 -9.14
C PRO A 61 -3.37 -10.50 -8.40
N VAL A 62 -2.70 -9.35 -8.36
CA VAL A 62 -3.18 -8.14 -7.71
C VAL A 62 -3.25 -7.01 -8.73
N ARG A 63 -4.41 -6.40 -8.84
CA ARG A 63 -4.63 -5.15 -9.57
C ARG A 63 -4.41 -3.97 -8.64
N VAL A 64 -3.73 -2.95 -9.14
CA VAL A 64 -3.53 -1.69 -8.45
C VAL A 64 -4.43 -0.65 -9.08
N ARG A 65 -5.28 0.00 -8.29
CA ARG A 65 -6.08 1.14 -8.73
C ARG A 65 -5.57 2.40 -8.04
N ILE A 66 -5.21 3.41 -8.81
CA ILE A 66 -4.69 4.68 -8.32
C ILE A 66 -5.73 5.76 -8.61
N THR A 67 -6.15 6.46 -7.56
CA THR A 67 -7.12 7.55 -7.64
C THR A 67 -6.43 8.87 -7.32
N SER A 68 -6.50 9.83 -8.26
CA SER A 68 -6.01 11.20 -8.11
C SER A 68 -6.97 12.05 -7.29
N ARG A 69 -6.48 13.13 -6.66
CA ARG A 69 -7.33 14.13 -5.98
C ARG A 69 -8.08 15.03 -6.95
N LEU A 70 -7.67 15.11 -8.21
CA LEU A 70 -8.14 16.10 -9.19
C LEU A 70 -9.44 15.69 -9.90
N GLY A 71 -10.14 14.65 -9.42
CA GLY A 71 -11.38 14.15 -10.04
C GLY A 71 -11.16 13.40 -11.35
N GLU A 72 -9.90 13.07 -11.68
CA GLU A 72 -9.54 12.29 -12.86
C GLU A 72 -10.00 10.84 -12.73
N ALA A 73 -10.16 10.17 -13.88
CA ALA A 73 -10.47 8.75 -13.91
C ALA A 73 -9.37 7.92 -13.23
N PRO A 74 -9.71 6.90 -12.42
CA PRO A 74 -8.71 6.05 -11.79
C PRO A 74 -7.85 5.29 -12.82
N ILE A 75 -6.54 5.25 -12.58
CA ILE A 75 -5.60 4.47 -13.38
C ILE A 75 -5.49 3.07 -12.79
N ASN A 76 -5.50 2.04 -13.64
CA ASN A 76 -5.40 0.66 -13.22
C ASN A 76 -4.12 0.01 -13.78
N HIS A 77 -3.39 -0.71 -12.94
CA HIS A 77 -2.20 -1.47 -13.31
C HIS A 77 -2.33 -2.95 -12.90
N GLY A 78 -1.54 -3.80 -13.53
CA GLY A 78 -1.51 -5.24 -13.28
C GLY A 78 -2.50 -6.02 -14.16
N PRO A 79 -2.86 -7.26 -13.79
CA PRO A 79 -2.54 -7.91 -12.52
C PRO A 79 -1.04 -8.22 -12.38
N PHE A 80 -0.47 -7.90 -11.23
CA PHE A 80 0.88 -8.30 -10.85
C PHE A 80 0.83 -9.61 -10.08
N GLN A 81 1.81 -10.49 -10.21
CA GLN A 81 1.95 -11.68 -9.34
C GLN A 81 2.57 -11.33 -7.99
N ARG A 82 3.34 -10.23 -7.93
CA ARG A 82 3.96 -9.73 -6.73
C ARG A 82 3.99 -8.21 -6.72
N LEU A 83 3.44 -7.63 -5.67
CA LEU A 83 3.62 -6.21 -5.34
C LEU A 83 4.56 -6.08 -4.15
N ARG A 84 5.40 -5.06 -4.16
CA ARG A 84 6.21 -4.68 -2.99
C ARG A 84 6.41 -3.18 -2.92
N THR A 85 6.70 -2.68 -1.73
CA THR A 85 7.17 -1.31 -1.56
C THR A 85 8.63 -1.31 -1.17
N ILE A 86 9.43 -0.49 -1.86
CA ILE A 86 10.84 -0.26 -1.55
C ILE A 86 10.98 1.24 -1.33
N ASN A 87 11.44 1.65 -0.14
CA ASN A 87 11.54 3.07 0.24
C ASN A 87 10.26 3.88 0.00
N GLY A 88 9.09 3.24 0.11
CA GLY A 88 7.79 3.89 -0.11
C GLY A 88 7.36 4.04 -1.55
N ILE A 89 8.11 3.48 -2.49
CA ILE A 89 7.75 3.42 -3.91
C ILE A 89 7.15 2.04 -4.21
N LEU A 90 6.08 2.00 -4.98
CA LEU A 90 5.41 0.77 -5.38
C LEU A 90 6.11 0.11 -6.59
N HIS A 91 6.36 -1.19 -6.46
CA HIS A 91 6.88 -2.06 -7.52
C HIS A 91 5.92 -3.23 -7.75
N GLY A 92 5.75 -3.63 -9.01
CA GLY A 92 4.98 -4.83 -9.39
C GLY A 92 5.77 -5.68 -10.38
N ASP A 93 5.87 -6.99 -10.15
CA ASP A 93 6.61 -7.95 -10.99
C ASP A 93 8.00 -7.45 -11.43
N ASP A 94 8.74 -6.91 -10.46
CA ASP A 94 10.08 -6.30 -10.63
C ASP A 94 10.14 -5.00 -11.46
N TYR A 95 9.00 -4.48 -11.90
CA TYR A 95 8.88 -3.15 -12.50
C TYR A 95 8.56 -2.07 -11.45
N CYS A 96 9.26 -0.94 -11.52
CA CYS A 96 8.96 0.24 -10.70
C CYS A 96 7.78 1.01 -11.30
N LEU A 97 6.70 1.19 -10.54
CA LEU A 97 5.56 1.99 -11.00
C LEU A 97 5.80 3.49 -10.86
N HIS A 98 6.89 3.91 -10.20
CA HIS A 98 7.20 5.31 -9.89
C HIS A 98 6.07 6.01 -9.09
N VAL A 99 5.33 5.23 -8.30
CA VAL A 99 4.22 5.72 -7.47
C VAL A 99 4.64 5.68 -6.01
N HIS A 100 4.64 6.84 -5.35
CA HIS A 100 4.85 6.95 -3.92
C HIS A 100 3.59 6.53 -3.15
N MET A 101 3.77 5.75 -2.09
CA MET A 101 2.67 5.31 -1.25
C MET A 101 2.06 6.50 -0.49
N PRO A 102 0.72 6.68 -0.53
CA PRO A 102 0.04 7.79 0.12
C PRO A 102 0.36 7.89 1.62
N GLY A 103 0.55 9.13 2.09
CA GLY A 103 0.82 9.45 3.49
C GLY A 103 2.21 9.06 4.01
N ARG A 104 3.15 8.65 3.15
CA ARG A 104 4.58 8.50 3.53
C ARG A 104 5.34 9.82 3.53
N THR A 105 4.93 10.76 2.70
CA THR A 105 5.58 12.06 2.49
C THR A 105 4.48 13.13 2.43
N GLU A 106 4.61 14.19 3.22
CA GLU A 106 3.61 15.27 3.30
C GLU A 106 3.39 15.97 1.94
N GLY A 107 4.39 15.96 1.06
CA GLY A 107 4.31 16.56 -0.29
C GLY A 107 3.65 15.70 -1.37
N ASP A 108 3.77 14.38 -1.32
CA ASP A 108 3.27 13.48 -2.39
C ASP A 108 1.76 13.21 -2.28
N ALA A 109 1.18 13.48 -1.11
CA ALA A 109 -0.26 13.39 -0.87
C ALA A 109 -1.08 14.34 -1.76
N ALA A 110 -0.45 15.33 -2.40
CA ALA A 110 -1.09 16.28 -3.31
C ALA A 110 -1.57 15.63 -4.63
N HIS A 111 -0.85 14.63 -5.13
CA HIS A 111 -1.14 14.04 -6.46
C HIS A 111 -1.86 12.69 -6.37
N CYS A 112 -1.60 11.90 -5.33
CA CYS A 112 -2.25 10.61 -5.12
C CYS A 112 -3.20 10.67 -3.91
N HIS A 113 -4.51 10.51 -4.17
CA HIS A 113 -5.51 10.47 -3.10
C HIS A 113 -5.58 9.10 -2.44
N GLU A 114 -5.61 8.05 -3.26
CA GLU A 114 -5.79 6.68 -2.82
C GLU A 114 -5.07 5.71 -3.77
N ILE A 115 -4.46 4.68 -3.19
CA ILE A 115 -4.04 3.48 -3.93
C ILE A 115 -4.79 2.29 -3.34
N ALA A 116 -5.50 1.53 -4.17
CA ALA A 116 -6.18 0.31 -3.77
C ALA A 116 -5.53 -0.93 -4.39
N PHE A 117 -5.34 -1.97 -3.58
CA PHE A 117 -4.95 -3.30 -4.05
C PHE A 117 -6.17 -4.20 -4.05
N ILE A 118 -6.42 -4.87 -5.17
CA ILE A 118 -7.64 -5.63 -5.44
C ILE A 118 -7.26 -6.95 -6.11
N THR A 119 -7.83 -8.08 -5.66
CA THR A 119 -7.72 -9.38 -6.36
C THR A 119 -8.83 -9.56 -7.37
#